data_AF-A0AAV4YJ18-F1
#
_entry.id   AF-A0AAV4YJ18-F1
#
_cell.length_a   1.000
_cell.length_b   1.000
_cell.length_c   1.000
_cell.angle_alpha   90.00
_cell.angle_beta   90.00
_cell.angle_gamma   90.00
#
_symmetry.space_group_name_H-M   'P 1'
#
loop_
_entity.id
_entity.type
_entity.pdbx_description
1 polymer ?
#
loop_
_entity_poly.entity_id
_entity_poly.type
_entity_poly.pdbx_seq_one_letter_code
_entity_poly.pdbx_strand_id
1 'polypeptide(L)'
;MLGISDKDDSDFTHARLVCMPELLEKQLCFYAAHLAALAELLRCIEPALANTIDQLLKADEVLLALGLSDSSVWYQSVRNSRRELGPLFHFKQVNRQWHAVNLFPKALTSFLPEELRLPSNAGRHWMKSQLIKRQVEPELIDWQMGHWMTGQTPLGYYSALSHVEASRYLAPILDEMLSEVGWQAIPSSIS
;
A
#
# COMPACT_ATOMS: atom_id res chain seq x y z
N MET A 1 -2.13 -13.39 -6.27
CA MET A 1 -0.74 -12.99 -5.96
C MET A 1 -0.61 -11.51 -6.29
N LEU A 2 -0.87 -10.63 -5.32
CA LEU A 2 -0.70 -9.19 -5.49
C LEU A 2 0.64 -8.77 -4.88
N GLY A 3 1.49 -8.14 -5.68
CA GLY A 3 2.66 -7.40 -5.18
C GLY A 3 2.30 -5.91 -5.18
N ILE A 4 2.53 -5.22 -4.07
CA ILE A 4 2.43 -3.74 -4.03
C ILE A 4 3.79 -3.21 -4.44
N SER A 5 3.85 -2.31 -5.43
CA SER A 5 5.09 -1.63 -5.80
C SER A 5 5.30 -0.35 -4.99
N ASP A 6 6.43 -0.24 -4.30
CA ASP A 6 6.91 0.98 -3.65
C ASP A 6 8.15 1.52 -4.39
N LYS A 7 8.26 2.83 -4.62
CA LYS A 7 9.46 3.49 -5.18
C LYS A 7 10.01 3.07 -6.58
N ASP A 8 9.19 2.80 -7.60
CA ASP A 8 9.70 2.70 -9.00
C ASP A 8 10.47 3.97 -9.49
N ASP A 9 11.40 3.86 -10.42
CA ASP A 9 11.90 5.03 -11.14
C ASP A 9 11.02 5.31 -12.37
N SER A 10 11.39 6.29 -13.20
CA SER A 10 10.68 6.60 -14.46
C SER A 10 10.55 5.40 -15.40
N ASP A 11 11.40 4.38 -15.21
CA ASP A 11 11.57 3.25 -16.11
C ASP A 11 11.04 1.95 -15.50
N PHE A 12 10.36 2.02 -14.35
CA PHE A 12 9.84 0.88 -13.57
C PHE A 12 10.88 -0.18 -13.18
N THR A 13 12.17 0.14 -13.23
CA THR A 13 13.23 -0.84 -12.96
C THR A 13 13.42 -1.12 -11.46
N HIS A 14 12.81 -0.29 -10.61
CA HIS A 14 12.92 -0.32 -9.14
C HIS A 14 11.58 -0.56 -8.44
N ALA A 15 10.71 -1.38 -9.02
CA ALA A 15 9.37 -1.64 -8.53
C ALA A 15 9.34 -2.53 -7.26
N ARG A 16 9.41 -1.97 -6.04
CA ARG A 16 9.54 -2.75 -4.79
C ARG A 16 8.42 -3.74 -4.58
N LEU A 17 8.64 -5.02 -4.85
CA LEU A 17 7.76 -6.09 -4.41
C LEU A 17 7.91 -6.33 -2.90
N VAL A 18 6.77 -6.48 -2.24
CA VAL A 18 6.67 -6.79 -0.81
C VAL A 18 5.70 -7.96 -0.66
N CYS A 19 6.00 -8.90 0.24
CA CYS A 19 5.07 -9.97 0.57
C CYS A 19 3.83 -9.38 1.25
N MET A 20 2.66 -9.75 0.74
CA MET A 20 1.36 -9.35 1.27
C MET A 20 0.80 -10.48 2.15
N PRO A 21 0.71 -10.28 3.48
CA PRO A 21 0.07 -11.24 4.38
C PRO A 21 -1.44 -11.32 4.10
N GLU A 22 -2.08 -12.45 4.40
CA GLU A 22 -3.52 -12.67 4.19
C GLU A 22 -4.36 -11.62 4.94
N LEU A 23 -3.93 -11.23 6.14
CA LEU A 23 -4.61 -10.20 6.92
C LEU A 23 -4.65 -8.85 6.19
N LEU A 24 -3.55 -8.48 5.55
CA LEU A 24 -3.46 -7.23 4.79
C LEU A 24 -4.32 -7.29 3.53
N GLU A 25 -4.29 -8.41 2.80
CA GLU A 25 -5.16 -8.64 1.64
C GLU A 25 -6.63 -8.45 2.01
N LYS A 26 -7.07 -9.07 3.11
CA LYS A 26 -8.42 -8.93 3.62
C LYS A 26 -8.78 -7.49 3.99
N GLN A 27 -7.85 -6.76 4.62
CA GLN A 27 -8.06 -5.34 4.95
C GLN A 27 -8.17 -4.47 3.69
N LEU A 28 -7.41 -4.76 2.64
CA LEU A 28 -7.50 -4.05 1.36
C LEU A 28 -8.85 -4.33 0.67
N CYS A 29 -9.36 -5.56 0.72
CA CYS A 29 -10.71 -5.87 0.25
C CYS A 29 -11.79 -5.07 0.99
N PHE A 30 -11.72 -5.00 2.33
CA PHE A 30 -12.63 -4.17 3.11
C PHE A 30 -12.51 -2.68 2.80
N TYR A 31 -11.29 -2.21 2.52
CA TYR A 31 -11.08 -0.83 2.13
C TYR A 31 -11.64 -0.51 0.74
N ALA A 32 -11.50 -1.41 -0.23
CA ALA A 32 -12.12 -1.26 -1.54
C ALA A 32 -13.66 -1.21 -1.44
N ALA A 33 -14.26 -2.08 -0.62
CA ALA A 33 -15.70 -2.05 -0.35
C ALA A 33 -16.14 -0.75 0.33
N HIS A 34 -15.34 -0.25 1.29
CA HIS A 34 -15.55 1.05 1.92
C HIS A 34 -15.57 2.19 0.90
N LEU A 35 -14.59 2.23 -0.01
CA LEU A 35 -14.50 3.26 -1.03
C LEU A 35 -15.70 3.21 -1.98
N ALA A 36 -16.14 2.02 -2.39
CA ALA A 36 -17.32 1.87 -3.22
C ALA A 36 -18.58 2.43 -2.54
N ALA A 37 -18.81 2.06 -1.27
CA ALA A 37 -19.95 2.58 -0.51
C ALA A 37 -19.84 4.10 -0.25
N LEU A 38 -18.64 4.61 0.02
CA LEU A 38 -18.38 6.04 0.17
C LEU A 38 -18.71 6.81 -1.11
N ALA A 39 -18.35 6.29 -2.28
CA ALA A 39 -18.66 6.92 -3.55
C ALA A 39 -20.18 7.04 -3.79
N GLU A 40 -20.96 6.02 -3.44
CA GLU A 40 -22.43 6.06 -3.50
C GLU A 40 -23.00 7.17 -2.62
N LEU A 41 -22.54 7.27 -1.37
CA LEU A 41 -23.00 8.29 -0.42
C LEU A 41 -22.64 9.72 -0.88
N LEU A 42 -21.46 9.88 -1.49
CA LEU A 42 -20.98 11.18 -1.96
C LEU A 42 -21.60 11.62 -3.27
N ARG A 43 -22.23 10.72 -4.03
CA ARG A 43 -22.66 11.00 -5.41
C ARG A 43 -23.59 12.20 -5.56
N CYS A 44 -24.43 12.45 -4.55
CA CYS A 44 -25.35 13.60 -4.52
C CYS A 44 -24.75 14.86 -3.87
N ILE A 45 -23.67 14.72 -3.09
CA ILE A 45 -23.10 15.80 -2.27
C ILE A 45 -21.86 16.37 -2.93
N GLU A 46 -20.94 15.49 -3.34
CA GLU A 46 -19.66 15.82 -3.96
C GLU A 46 -19.41 14.86 -5.14
N PRO A 47 -20.15 15.01 -6.26
CA PRO A 47 -20.08 14.09 -7.39
C PRO A 47 -18.69 14.00 -8.03
N ALA A 48 -17.91 15.09 -7.98
CA ALA A 48 -16.54 15.09 -8.47
C ALA A 48 -15.65 14.09 -7.69
N LEU A 49 -15.77 14.06 -6.36
CA LEU A 49 -15.02 13.13 -5.53
C LEU A 49 -15.50 11.68 -5.71
N ALA A 50 -16.81 11.46 -5.82
CA ALA A 50 -17.35 10.13 -6.12
C ALA A 50 -16.79 9.56 -7.43
N ASN A 51 -16.76 10.37 -8.50
CA ASN A 51 -16.16 9.97 -9.78
C ASN A 51 -14.67 9.66 -9.67
N THR A 52 -13.91 10.43 -8.88
CA THR A 52 -12.49 10.15 -8.62
C THR A 52 -12.31 8.80 -7.93
N ILE A 53 -13.16 8.48 -6.93
CA ILE A 53 -13.12 7.18 -6.25
C ILE A 53 -13.45 6.04 -7.22
N ASP A 54 -14.48 6.20 -8.06
CA ASP A 54 -14.85 5.19 -9.06
C ASP A 54 -13.71 4.92 -10.07
N GLN A 55 -12.96 5.96 -10.45
CA GLN A 55 -11.77 5.82 -11.30
C GLN A 55 -10.64 5.08 -10.57
N LEU A 56 -10.41 5.36 -9.29
CA LEU A 56 -9.40 4.69 -8.48
C LEU A 56 -9.70 3.19 -8.33
N LEU A 57 -10.96 2.81 -8.11
CA LEU A 57 -11.37 1.41 -7.99
C LEU A 57 -11.22 0.62 -9.30
N LYS A 58 -11.26 1.31 -10.45
CA LYS A 58 -11.08 0.73 -11.79
C LYS A 58 -9.68 0.94 -12.36
N ALA A 59 -8.77 1.52 -11.59
CA ALA A 59 -7.44 1.90 -12.07
C ALA A 59 -6.67 0.70 -12.63
N ASP A 60 -6.76 -0.46 -11.98
CA ASP A 60 -6.10 -1.69 -12.42
C ASP A 60 -6.63 -2.16 -13.79
N GLU A 61 -7.95 -2.13 -14.02
CA GLU A 61 -8.54 -2.49 -15.31
C GLU A 61 -8.08 -1.55 -16.43
N VAL A 62 -8.02 -0.25 -16.12
CA VAL A 62 -7.54 0.78 -17.06
C VAL A 62 -6.06 0.57 -17.37
N LEU A 63 -5.23 0.34 -16.36
CA LEU A 63 -3.79 0.10 -16.52
C LEU A 63 -3.48 -1.18 -17.30
N LEU A 64 -4.27 -2.23 -17.12
CA LEU A 64 -4.16 -3.46 -17.90
C LEU A 64 -4.60 -3.28 -19.36
N ALA A 65 -5.52 -2.34 -19.62
CA ALA A 65 -5.95 -1.99 -20.97
C ALA A 65 -4.96 -1.05 -21.69
N LEU A 66 -4.13 -0.30 -20.94
CA LEU A 66 -3.11 0.60 -21.48
C LEU A 66 -1.85 -0.19 -21.91
N GLY A 67 -1.24 0.25 -23.01
CA GLY A 67 0.08 -0.26 -23.42
C GLY A 67 1.18 0.16 -22.44
N LEU A 68 2.30 -0.58 -22.42
CA LEU A 68 3.43 -0.36 -21.50
C LEU A 68 3.93 1.10 -21.43
N SER A 69 3.88 1.84 -22.54
CA SER A 69 4.30 3.25 -22.60
C SER A 69 3.35 4.18 -21.84
N ASP A 70 2.04 3.94 -21.93
CA ASP A 70 1.02 4.85 -21.39
C ASP A 70 0.84 4.65 -19.88
N SER A 71 1.03 3.41 -19.41
CA SER A 71 1.06 3.09 -17.99
C SER A 71 2.21 3.81 -17.27
N SER A 72 3.35 4.00 -17.93
CA SER A 72 4.50 4.74 -17.37
C SER A 72 4.21 6.22 -17.11
N VAL A 73 3.56 6.87 -18.06
CA VAL A 73 3.19 8.29 -17.96
C VAL A 73 2.17 8.50 -16.85
N TRP A 74 1.16 7.64 -16.76
CA TRP A 74 0.16 7.68 -15.70
C TRP A 74 0.78 7.47 -14.31
N TYR A 75 1.67 6.49 -14.16
CA TYR A 75 2.36 6.26 -12.88
C TYR A 75 3.20 7.46 -12.47
N GLN A 76 3.94 8.08 -13.40
CA GLN A 76 4.76 9.26 -13.10
C GLN A 76 3.92 10.47 -12.68
N SER A 77 2.72 10.66 -13.24
CA SER A 77 1.84 11.77 -12.85
C SER A 77 1.20 11.56 -11.48
N VAL A 78 0.74 10.34 -11.19
CA VAL A 78 -0.05 10.03 -9.99
C VAL A 78 0.83 9.79 -8.76
N ARG A 79 1.97 9.09 -8.91
CA ARG A 79 2.71 8.47 -7.80
C ARG A 79 3.32 9.42 -6.77
N ASN A 80 3.48 10.70 -7.10
CA ASN A 80 3.92 11.73 -6.16
C ASN A 80 3.04 12.99 -6.24
N SER A 81 1.85 12.88 -6.84
CA SER A 81 0.97 14.02 -6.95
C SER A 81 0.51 14.44 -5.57
N ARG A 82 0.89 15.65 -5.17
CA ARG A 82 0.25 16.34 -4.04
C ARG A 82 -1.11 16.93 -4.42
N ARG A 83 -1.44 16.91 -5.72
CA ARG A 83 -2.64 17.53 -6.28
C ARG A 83 -3.73 16.50 -6.61
N GLU A 84 -3.34 15.36 -7.16
CA GLU A 84 -4.27 14.28 -7.50
C GLU A 84 -4.48 13.39 -6.28
N LEU A 85 -5.74 13.05 -6.03
CA LEU A 85 -6.12 12.22 -4.90
C LEU A 85 -5.81 10.76 -5.23
N GLY A 86 -5.00 10.11 -4.39
CA GLY A 86 -4.72 8.69 -4.48
C GLY A 86 -5.76 7.85 -3.74
N PRO A 87 -5.60 6.51 -3.74
CA PRO A 87 -6.54 5.60 -3.08
C PRO A 87 -6.55 5.77 -1.56
N LEU A 88 -5.44 6.22 -0.95
CA LEU A 88 -5.34 6.46 0.49
C LEU A 88 -5.49 7.95 0.80
N PHE A 89 -6.66 8.33 1.30
CA PHE A 89 -6.95 9.70 1.70
C PHE A 89 -7.80 9.76 2.97
N HIS A 90 -7.92 10.95 3.52
CA HIS A 90 -8.77 11.26 4.68
C HIS A 90 -9.48 12.59 4.45
N PHE A 91 -10.55 12.84 5.21
CA PHE A 91 -11.23 14.12 5.20
C PHE A 91 -10.66 15.05 6.27
N LYS A 92 -10.33 16.27 5.86
CA LYS A 92 -9.88 17.35 6.75
C LYS A 92 -10.81 18.55 6.61
N GLN A 93 -11.19 19.13 7.74
CA GLN A 93 -11.97 20.36 7.73
C GLN A 93 -11.04 21.57 7.54
N VAL A 94 -11.31 22.38 6.50
CA VAL A 94 -10.64 23.65 6.22
C VAL A 94 -11.74 24.68 5.97
N ASN A 95 -11.71 25.80 6.69
CA ASN A 95 -12.71 26.87 6.54
C ASN A 95 -14.17 26.39 6.63
N ARG A 96 -14.45 25.44 7.54
CA ARG A 96 -15.76 24.78 7.74
C ARG A 96 -16.22 23.86 6.60
N GLN A 97 -15.43 23.67 5.55
CA GLN A 97 -15.67 22.71 4.48
C GLN A 97 -14.79 21.47 4.65
N TRP A 98 -15.30 20.31 4.24
CA TRP A 98 -14.56 19.06 4.28
C TRP A 98 -13.86 18.84 2.95
N HIS A 99 -12.57 18.55 2.99
CA HIS A 99 -11.77 18.24 1.81
C HIS A 99 -11.09 16.90 1.96
N ALA A 100 -11.10 16.10 0.90
CA ALA A 100 -10.30 14.90 0.79
C ALA A 100 -8.82 15.29 0.58
N VAL A 101 -7.93 14.72 1.38
CA VAL A 101 -6.49 14.99 1.35
C VAL A 101 -5.73 13.68 1.44
N ASN A 102 -4.72 13.51 0.57
CA ASN A 102 -3.86 12.33 0.55
C ASN A 102 -3.23 12.04 1.92
N LEU A 103 -3.24 10.77 2.28
CA LEU A 103 -2.63 10.28 3.50
C LEU A 103 -1.16 9.92 3.23
N PHE A 104 -0.24 10.56 3.95
CA PHE A 104 1.18 10.26 3.89
C PHE A 104 1.68 9.68 5.22
N PRO A 105 2.78 8.91 5.27
CA PRO A 105 3.30 8.35 6.51
C PRO A 105 3.56 9.40 7.62
N LYS A 106 3.98 10.61 7.24
CA LYS A 106 4.14 11.73 8.19
C LYS A 106 2.81 12.34 8.64
N ALA A 107 1.76 12.22 7.83
CA ALA A 107 0.42 12.67 8.22
C ALA A 107 -0.17 11.74 9.28
N LEU A 108 0.08 10.42 9.21
CA LEU A 108 -0.36 9.44 10.21
C LEU A 108 -0.02 9.85 11.65
N THR A 109 1.20 10.36 11.89
CA THR A 109 1.63 10.78 13.23
C THR A 109 0.80 11.94 13.80
N SER A 110 0.17 12.73 12.93
CA SER A 110 -0.70 13.85 13.34
C SER A 110 -2.14 13.42 13.68
N PHE A 111 -2.57 12.23 13.26
CA PHE A 111 -3.92 11.71 13.50
C PHE A 111 -3.99 10.80 14.74
N LEU A 112 -2.86 10.26 15.18
CA LEU A 112 -2.83 9.41 16.36
C LEU A 112 -2.87 10.28 17.64
N PRO A 113 -3.66 9.87 18.66
CA PRO A 113 -3.58 10.43 20.01
C PRO A 113 -2.14 10.44 20.53
N GLU A 114 -1.79 11.37 21.40
CA GLU A 114 -0.40 11.57 21.86
C GLU A 114 0.19 10.28 22.45
N GLU A 115 -0.63 9.49 23.14
CA GLU A 115 -0.28 8.22 23.76
C GLU A 115 0.00 7.10 22.74
N LEU A 116 -0.51 7.25 21.51
CA LEU A 116 -0.38 6.28 20.41
C LEU A 116 0.50 6.81 19.27
N ARG A 117 1.15 7.97 19.42
CA ARG A 117 2.05 8.52 18.41
C ARG A 117 3.30 7.68 18.29
N LEU A 118 3.30 6.84 17.26
CA LEU A 118 4.49 6.10 16.85
C LEU A 118 5.25 6.88 15.77
N PRO A 119 6.59 6.80 15.73
CA PRO A 119 7.36 7.28 14.60
C PRO A 119 6.86 6.68 13.28
N SER A 120 6.91 7.43 12.18
CA SER A 120 6.40 6.96 10.88
C SER A 120 7.03 5.66 10.38
N ASN A 121 8.24 5.34 10.86
CA ASN A 121 8.98 4.12 10.52
C ASN A 121 8.83 3.00 11.58
N ALA A 122 8.01 3.17 12.61
CA ALA A 122 7.90 2.22 13.72
C ALA A 122 7.48 0.82 13.26
N GLY A 123 6.48 0.71 12.38
CA GLY A 123 6.05 -0.58 11.82
C GLY A 123 7.18 -1.28 11.05
N ARG A 124 7.98 -0.51 10.31
CA ARG A 124 9.15 -0.99 9.57
C ARG A 124 10.23 -1.54 10.50
N HIS A 125 10.53 -0.82 11.59
CA HIS A 125 11.48 -1.27 12.60
C HIS A 125 10.99 -2.50 13.35
N TRP A 126 9.72 -2.51 13.77
CA TRP A 126 9.11 -3.65 14.45
C TRP A 126 9.17 -4.92 13.58
N MET A 127 8.75 -4.83 12.32
CA MET A 127 8.77 -5.96 11.39
C MET A 127 10.19 -6.53 11.23
N LYS A 128 11.18 -5.68 10.98
CA LYS A 128 12.59 -6.10 10.88
C LYS A 128 13.06 -6.80 12.17
N SER A 129 12.80 -6.22 13.33
CA SER A 129 13.20 -6.80 14.62
C SER A 129 12.53 -8.15 14.88
N GLN A 130 11.27 -8.33 14.51
CA GLN A 130 10.54 -9.58 14.69
C GLN A 130 11.03 -10.70 13.77
N LEU A 131 11.37 -10.37 12.52
CA LEU A 131 11.93 -11.34 11.56
C LEU A 131 13.34 -11.79 11.99
N ILE A 132 14.18 -10.87 12.49
CA ILE A 132 15.51 -11.21 13.04
C ILE A 132 15.38 -12.17 14.23
N LYS A 133 14.43 -11.90 15.15
CA LYS A 133 14.20 -12.78 16.31
C LYS A 133 13.79 -14.20 15.92
N ARG A 134 13.09 -14.35 14.80
CA ARG A 134 12.66 -15.63 14.22
C ARG A 134 13.73 -16.29 13.36
N GLN A 135 14.94 -15.72 13.31
CA GLN A 135 16.06 -16.24 12.53
C GLN A 135 15.74 -16.35 11.03
N VAL A 136 14.88 -15.47 10.51
CA VAL A 136 14.63 -15.35 9.08
C VAL A 136 15.92 -14.90 8.40
N GLU A 137 16.21 -15.49 7.23
CA GLU A 137 17.40 -15.18 6.45
C GLU A 137 17.49 -13.67 6.15
N PRO A 138 18.66 -13.04 6.35
CA PRO A 138 18.83 -11.60 6.13
C PRO A 138 18.43 -11.14 4.72
N GLU A 139 18.65 -11.97 3.70
CA GLU A 139 18.29 -11.67 2.31
C GLU A 139 16.78 -11.53 2.12
N LEU A 140 15.98 -12.39 2.78
CA LEU A 140 14.51 -12.32 2.75
C LEU A 140 13.98 -11.12 3.53
N ILE A 141 14.66 -10.76 4.63
CA ILE A 141 14.35 -9.54 5.38
C ILE A 141 14.59 -8.33 4.48
N ASP A 142 15.78 -8.20 3.90
CA ASP A 142 16.12 -7.08 3.03
C ASP A 142 15.24 -7.01 1.78
N TRP A 143 14.84 -8.16 1.23
CA TRP A 143 13.82 -8.24 0.19
C TRP A 143 12.49 -7.62 0.64
N GLN A 144 11.96 -8.02 1.81
CA GLN A 144 10.72 -7.47 2.38
C GLN A 144 10.85 -5.98 2.70
N MET A 145 12.05 -5.51 3.08
CA MET A 145 12.32 -4.09 3.31
C MET A 145 12.41 -3.27 2.02
N GLY A 146 12.50 -3.91 0.84
CA GLY A 146 12.78 -3.24 -0.44
C GLY A 146 14.22 -2.71 -0.52
N HIS A 147 15.17 -3.41 0.09
CA HIS A 147 16.62 -3.17 0.06
C HIS A 147 17.33 -4.23 -0.78
N TRP A 148 17.10 -4.23 -2.09
CA TRP A 148 17.67 -5.27 -2.95
C TRP A 148 19.12 -4.97 -3.32
N MET A 149 19.94 -6.02 -3.31
CA MET A 149 21.28 -5.98 -3.87
C MET A 149 21.24 -6.32 -5.37
N THR A 150 22.30 -5.95 -6.11
CA THR A 150 22.48 -6.34 -7.51
C THR A 150 22.36 -7.87 -7.65
N GLY A 151 21.42 -8.36 -8.47
CA GLY A 151 21.14 -9.80 -8.63
C GLY A 151 20.02 -10.35 -7.72
N GLN A 152 19.40 -9.53 -6.89
CA GLN A 152 18.22 -9.87 -6.08
C GLN A 152 16.97 -9.03 -6.45
N THR A 153 17.09 -8.15 -7.45
CA THR A 153 15.97 -7.36 -7.97
C THR A 153 14.87 -8.30 -8.45
N PRO A 154 13.65 -8.23 -7.90
CA PRO A 154 12.53 -8.97 -8.42
C PRO A 154 12.28 -8.63 -9.89
N LEU A 155 11.98 -9.66 -10.69
CA LEU A 155 11.76 -9.55 -12.14
C LEU A 155 13.00 -9.11 -12.95
N GLY A 156 14.18 -9.02 -12.34
CA GLY A 156 15.44 -8.85 -13.08
C GLY A 156 15.81 -10.12 -13.84
N TYR A 157 16.27 -9.97 -15.09
CA TYR A 157 16.67 -11.09 -15.98
C TYR A 157 17.71 -12.05 -15.39
N TYR A 158 18.49 -11.59 -14.40
CA TYR A 158 19.54 -12.36 -13.72
C TYR A 158 19.31 -12.46 -12.20
N SER A 159 18.06 -12.38 -11.75
CA SER A 159 17.76 -12.51 -10.33
C SER A 159 17.93 -13.95 -9.87
N ALA A 160 18.81 -14.17 -8.90
CA ALA A 160 18.97 -15.48 -8.25
C ALA A 160 17.90 -15.72 -7.18
N LEU A 161 17.18 -14.67 -6.77
CA LEU A 161 16.16 -14.72 -5.73
C LEU A 161 14.76 -14.82 -6.35
N SER A 162 14.09 -15.95 -6.14
CA SER A 162 12.70 -16.13 -6.57
C SER A 162 11.75 -15.37 -5.65
N HIS A 163 11.16 -14.28 -6.15
CA HIS A 163 10.16 -13.49 -5.42
C HIS A 163 8.92 -14.31 -5.01
N VAL A 164 8.57 -15.35 -5.79
CA VAL A 164 7.48 -16.27 -5.46
C VAL A 164 7.83 -17.12 -4.24
N GLU A 165 9.05 -17.65 -4.19
CA GLU A 165 9.52 -18.47 -3.07
C GLU A 165 9.72 -17.61 -1.81
N ALA A 166 10.30 -16.42 -1.95
CA ALA A 166 10.43 -15.45 -0.88
C ALA A 166 9.06 -15.10 -0.26
N SER A 167 8.05 -14.84 -1.12
CA SER A 167 6.70 -14.54 -0.66
C SER A 167 6.03 -15.74 0.02
N ARG A 168 6.15 -16.95 -0.56
CA ARG A 168 5.60 -18.17 0.04
C ARG A 168 6.20 -18.48 1.41
N TYR A 169 7.49 -18.17 1.59
CA TYR A 169 8.17 -18.35 2.86
C TYR A 169 7.76 -17.29 3.89
N LEU A 170 7.72 -16.02 3.49
CA LEU A 170 7.46 -14.90 4.39
C LEU A 170 5.99 -14.75 4.80
N ALA A 171 5.04 -15.05 3.90
CA ALA A 171 3.61 -14.87 4.14
C ALA A 171 3.13 -15.49 5.47
N PRO A 172 3.33 -16.80 5.75
CA PRO A 172 2.85 -17.40 7.00
C PRO A 172 3.51 -16.80 8.24
N ILE A 173 4.79 -16.43 8.15
CA ILE A 173 5.53 -15.79 9.26
C ILE A 173 4.95 -14.42 9.56
N LEU A 174 4.65 -13.63 8.52
CA LEU A 174 4.07 -12.30 8.67
C LEU A 174 2.64 -12.37 9.23
N ASP A 175 1.82 -13.32 8.77
CA ASP A 175 0.48 -13.52 9.32
C ASP A 175 0.52 -13.93 10.80
N GLU A 176 1.41 -14.84 11.18
CA GLU A 176 1.66 -15.20 12.58
C GLU A 176 2.05 -13.96 13.41
N MET A 177 3.04 -13.20 12.96
CA MET A 177 3.50 -11.97 13.63
C MET A 177 2.40 -10.94 13.83
N LEU A 178 1.51 -10.77 12.84
CA LEU A 178 0.38 -9.86 12.93
C LEU A 178 -0.66 -10.37 13.92
N SER A 179 -0.95 -11.68 13.90
CA SER A 179 -1.91 -12.30 14.80
C SER A 179 -1.48 -12.23 16.28
N GLU A 180 -0.19 -12.41 16.58
CA GLU A 180 0.36 -12.36 17.93
C GLU A 180 0.15 -11.03 18.65
N VAL A 181 0.20 -9.93 17.89
CA VAL A 181 0.01 -8.58 18.43
C VAL A 181 -1.45 -8.10 18.27
N GLY A 182 -2.35 -9.00 17.86
CA GLY A 182 -3.78 -8.76 17.83
C GLY A 182 -4.28 -7.94 16.65
N TRP A 183 -3.51 -7.84 15.55
CA TRP A 183 -4.04 -7.21 14.33
C TRP A 183 -5.24 -7.99 13.82
N GLN A 184 -6.22 -7.26 13.32
CA GLN A 184 -7.43 -7.80 12.70
C GLN A 184 -7.81 -6.91 11.52
N ALA A 185 -8.33 -7.53 10.46
CA ALA A 185 -8.97 -6.79 9.39
C ALA A 185 -10.36 -6.32 9.85
N ILE A 186 -10.64 -5.03 9.70
CA ILE A 186 -11.85 -4.38 10.18
C ILE A 186 -12.70 -3.95 8.98
N PRO A 187 -13.94 -4.47 8.84
CA PRO A 187 -14.87 -4.03 7.80
C PRO A 187 -15.35 -2.60 8.10
N SER A 188 -15.75 -1.87 7.07
CA SER A 188 -16.27 -0.54 7.28
C SER A 188 -17.73 -0.58 7.75
N SER A 189 -18.10 0.39 8.59
CA SER A 189 -19.49 0.56 9.04
C SER A 189 -20.44 1.08 7.95
N ILE A 190 -19.91 1.56 6.83
CA ILE A 190 -20.72 2.09 5.72
C ILE A 190 -20.79 1.15 4.51
N SER A 191 -20.03 0.04 4.53
CA SER A 191 -20.00 -0.98 3.48
C SER A 191 -20.88 -2.18 3.83
#